data_AF-A0A954W9Y3-F1
#
_entry.id   AF-A0A954W9Y3-F1
#
_cell.length_a   1.000
_cell.length_b   1.000
_cell.length_c   1.000
_cell.angle_alpha   90.00
_cell.angle_beta   90.00
_cell.angle_gamma   90.00
#
_symmetry.space_group_name_H-M   'P 1'
#
loop_
_entity.id
_entity.type
_entity.pdbx_description
1 polymer ?
#
loop_
_entity_poly.entity_id
_entity_poly.type
_entity_poly.pdbx_seq_one_letter_code
_entity_poly.pdbx_strand_id
1 'polypeptide(L)'
;ILHGSANPIGGQNQVIKLRWGALPEAMKFAEAPAGIKFALGENVKQSNWGERFTSRYPQTRMGVEQIIYDSFQTAHEYEQQWDRWRKSHRGSPPRRDLELDALVEILRGERWIHCHSYRQDEILALLRTLEEFHITLGSLQHILEGYKVADAMAQHGAMGSSFSDWWAYKFEVYDAIPYNGVLMHNAGVVVSFNSDDAELARHLNHEAAKAVKYGGVPAEEALKFVTLNPAKQLRIDTLVGSLEPGKHADFVIWSGPPLSTLSRCEQTWIDGRNYFDLKQDQQLRQRDRELKNRLIQKALRGDGPMLNPGESNSTEEVLWPRVDIFCRASNHRQGR
;
A
#
# COMPACT_ATOMS: atom_id res chain seq x y z
N ILE A 1 0.73 4.61 -1.49
CA ILE A 1 0.01 4.09 -2.69
C ILE A 1 0.84 2.97 -3.27
N LEU A 2 0.28 1.77 -3.32
CA LEU A 2 0.92 0.57 -3.86
C LEU A 2 0.09 0.06 -5.04
N HIS A 3 0.75 -0.61 -5.98
CA HIS A 3 0.07 -1.34 -7.03
C HIS A 3 -0.65 -2.59 -6.46
N GLY A 4 -1.57 -3.15 -7.24
CA GLY A 4 -2.26 -4.40 -6.91
C GLY A 4 -1.32 -5.61 -6.84
N SER A 5 -1.86 -6.76 -6.44
CA SER A 5 -1.10 -8.00 -6.15
C SER A 5 -1.08 -9.02 -7.30
N ALA A 6 -1.32 -8.60 -8.54
CA ALA A 6 -1.48 -9.50 -9.68
C ALA A 6 -0.19 -9.77 -10.49
N ASN A 7 0.93 -9.13 -10.13
CA ASN A 7 2.20 -9.23 -10.84
C ASN A 7 3.34 -9.59 -9.87
N PRO A 8 4.27 -10.50 -10.23
CA PRO A 8 5.43 -10.82 -9.39
C PRO A 8 6.23 -9.56 -9.03
N ILE A 9 6.54 -8.77 -10.07
CA ILE A 9 7.09 -7.43 -9.98
C ILE A 9 6.00 -6.50 -10.49
N GLY A 10 5.45 -5.69 -9.58
CA GLY A 10 4.39 -4.75 -9.86
C GLY A 10 4.93 -3.44 -10.42
N GLY A 11 4.64 -2.35 -9.72
CA GLY A 11 5.11 -1.02 -10.11
C GLY A 11 5.65 -0.23 -8.93
N GLN A 12 6.37 0.85 -9.26
CA GLN A 12 6.90 1.80 -8.30
C GLN A 12 5.78 2.37 -7.40
N ASN A 13 6.07 2.57 -6.13
CA ASN A 13 5.08 3.06 -5.16
C ASN A 13 5.33 4.52 -4.81
N GLN A 14 4.36 5.13 -4.11
CA GLN A 14 4.50 6.49 -3.60
C GLN A 14 3.99 6.55 -2.16
N VAL A 15 4.85 6.97 -1.22
CA VAL A 15 4.44 7.32 0.13
C VAL A 15 3.75 8.67 0.10
N ILE A 16 2.59 8.77 0.76
CA ILE A 16 1.80 9.99 0.81
C ILE A 16 1.44 10.33 2.25
N LYS A 17 1.19 11.61 2.48
CA LYS A 17 0.58 12.15 3.68
C LYS A 17 -0.80 12.68 3.32
N LEU A 18 -1.83 12.33 4.09
CA LEU A 18 -3.23 12.67 3.80
C LEU A 18 -3.54 14.14 4.12
N ARG A 19 -2.89 15.06 3.43
CA ARG A 19 -3.11 16.51 3.49
C ARG A 19 -4.39 16.85 2.73
N TRP A 20 -5.55 16.51 3.30
CA TRP A 20 -6.86 16.72 2.67
C TRP A 20 -7.04 18.16 2.16
N GLY A 21 -7.48 18.32 0.90
CA GLY A 21 -7.60 19.62 0.23
C GLY A 21 -6.32 20.14 -0.43
N ALA A 22 -5.18 19.47 -0.27
CA ALA A 22 -3.98 19.75 -1.05
C ALA A 22 -4.04 19.14 -2.46
N LEU A 23 -3.22 19.65 -3.38
CA LEU A 23 -3.03 19.03 -4.70
C LEU A 23 -2.26 17.70 -4.59
N PRO A 24 -2.40 16.77 -5.56
CA PRO A 24 -1.75 15.45 -5.50
C PRO A 24 -0.24 15.50 -5.25
N GLU A 25 0.49 16.42 -5.90
CA GLU A 25 1.94 16.58 -5.68
C GLU A 25 2.27 16.98 -4.24
N ALA A 26 1.44 17.82 -3.62
CA ALA A 26 1.62 18.23 -2.23
C ALA A 26 1.25 17.12 -1.23
N MET A 27 0.60 16.03 -1.65
CA MET A 27 0.37 14.85 -0.80
C MET A 27 1.57 13.91 -0.76
N LYS A 28 2.51 14.02 -1.69
CA LYS A 28 3.72 13.16 -1.68
C LYS A 28 4.53 13.43 -0.42
N PHE A 29 5.10 12.36 0.12
CA PHE A 29 6.10 12.43 1.18
C PHE A 29 7.47 12.45 0.48
N ALA A 30 8.06 13.63 0.29
CA ALA A 30 9.20 13.83 -0.59
C ALA A 30 10.49 13.16 -0.07
N GLU A 31 10.61 13.05 1.25
CA GLU A 31 11.75 12.48 1.95
C GLU A 31 11.68 10.95 2.06
N ALA A 32 10.55 10.34 1.69
CA ALA A 32 10.42 8.89 1.70
C ALA A 32 11.25 8.29 0.55
N PRO A 33 12.06 7.26 0.81
CA PRO A 33 12.80 6.61 -0.25
C PRO A 33 11.84 5.94 -1.24
N ALA A 34 12.36 5.69 -2.44
CA ALA A 34 11.61 5.02 -3.48
C ALA A 34 11.30 3.57 -3.07
N GLY A 35 10.10 3.10 -3.41
CA GLY A 35 9.72 1.71 -3.21
C GLY A 35 9.07 1.10 -4.44
N ILE A 36 8.86 -0.21 -4.41
CA ILE A 36 8.22 -0.99 -5.46
C ILE A 36 7.35 -2.08 -4.86
N LYS A 37 6.22 -2.34 -5.50
CA LYS A 37 5.33 -3.42 -5.10
C LYS A 37 5.75 -4.72 -5.78
N PHE A 38 5.94 -5.76 -5.00
CA PHE A 38 6.04 -7.15 -5.45
C PHE A 38 4.81 -7.92 -4.96
N ALA A 39 4.55 -9.08 -5.54
CA ALA A 39 3.52 -9.98 -5.03
C ALA A 39 3.89 -11.45 -5.22
N LEU A 40 3.37 -12.28 -4.32
CA LEU A 40 3.42 -13.74 -4.31
C LEU A 40 1.98 -14.28 -4.21
N GLY A 41 1.82 -15.59 -4.21
CA GLY A 41 0.57 -16.25 -3.85
C GLY A 41 -0.40 -16.49 -4.99
N GLU A 42 -1.61 -16.91 -4.61
CA GLU A 42 -2.71 -17.27 -5.50
C GLU A 42 -3.12 -16.14 -6.45
N ASN A 43 -2.95 -14.89 -6.03
CA ASN A 43 -3.27 -13.71 -6.85
C ASN A 43 -2.40 -13.64 -8.10
N VAL A 44 -1.10 -13.86 -7.96
CA VAL A 44 -0.13 -13.71 -9.04
C VAL A 44 -0.31 -14.80 -10.09
N LYS A 45 -0.57 -16.03 -9.62
CA LYS A 45 -0.90 -17.18 -10.48
C LYS A 45 -2.40 -17.29 -10.83
N GLN A 46 -3.20 -16.27 -10.51
CA GLN A 46 -4.62 -16.14 -10.89
C GLN A 46 -5.50 -17.37 -10.57
N SER A 47 -5.22 -18.07 -9.47
CA SER A 47 -5.79 -19.41 -9.20
C SER A 47 -7.30 -19.47 -9.09
N ASN A 48 -7.94 -18.36 -8.71
CA ASN A 48 -9.37 -18.28 -8.47
C ASN A 48 -10.09 -17.39 -9.50
N TRP A 49 -9.48 -17.14 -10.66
CA TRP A 49 -10.02 -16.19 -11.66
C TRP A 49 -10.85 -16.91 -12.75
N GLY A 50 -10.84 -18.23 -12.76
CA GLY A 50 -11.59 -19.08 -13.69
C GLY A 50 -10.78 -19.50 -14.92
N GLU A 51 -11.36 -20.37 -15.74
CA GLU A 51 -10.67 -21.10 -16.82
C GLU A 51 -10.05 -20.19 -17.89
N ARG A 52 -10.56 -18.97 -18.04
CA ARG A 52 -10.07 -17.97 -19.01
C ARG A 52 -8.72 -17.34 -18.62
N PHE A 53 -8.27 -17.51 -17.38
CA PHE A 53 -7.07 -16.85 -16.83
C PHE A 53 -5.90 -17.84 -16.62
N THR A 54 -5.73 -18.76 -17.57
CA THR A 54 -4.77 -19.87 -17.48
C THR A 54 -3.60 -19.78 -18.47
N SER A 55 -3.61 -18.80 -19.40
CA SER A 55 -2.65 -18.70 -20.50
C SER A 55 -1.45 -17.80 -20.21
N ARG A 56 -1.52 -16.92 -19.20
CA ARG A 56 -0.46 -15.97 -18.85
C ARG A 56 0.56 -16.61 -17.92
N TYR A 57 1.84 -16.58 -18.27
CA TYR A 57 2.92 -16.91 -17.33
C TYR A 57 3.11 -15.78 -16.30
N PRO A 58 3.27 -16.08 -14.98
CA PRO A 58 3.36 -17.40 -14.37
C PRO A 58 2.00 -17.98 -13.93
N GLN A 59 1.86 -19.31 -13.99
CA GLN A 59 0.69 -20.05 -13.47
C GLN A 59 1.02 -20.93 -12.25
N THR A 60 2.28 -20.90 -11.80
CA THR A 60 2.79 -21.70 -10.68
C THR A 60 3.65 -20.83 -9.76
N ARG A 61 3.79 -21.25 -8.50
CA ARG A 61 4.69 -20.58 -7.53
C ARG A 61 6.14 -20.59 -7.99
N MET A 62 6.60 -21.71 -8.56
CA MET A 62 7.92 -21.83 -9.17
C MET A 62 8.12 -20.83 -10.32
N GLY A 63 7.08 -20.58 -11.12
CA GLY A 63 7.14 -19.57 -12.17
C GLY A 63 7.23 -18.14 -11.63
N VAL A 64 6.60 -17.85 -10.48
CA VAL A 64 6.72 -16.55 -9.82
C VAL A 64 8.16 -16.33 -9.36
N GLU A 65 8.76 -17.32 -8.70
CA GLU A 65 10.17 -17.31 -8.28
C GLU A 65 11.11 -17.11 -9.48
N GLN A 66 10.92 -17.88 -10.55
CA GLN A 66 11.76 -17.81 -11.75
C GLN A 66 11.68 -16.43 -12.42
N ILE A 67 10.50 -15.81 -12.52
CA ILE A 67 10.37 -14.45 -13.08
C ILE A 67 11.19 -13.45 -12.26
N ILE A 68 11.12 -13.54 -10.93
CA ILE A 68 11.84 -12.60 -10.06
C ILE A 68 13.34 -12.82 -10.23
N TYR A 69 13.80 -14.07 -10.23
CA TYR A 69 15.20 -14.42 -10.46
C TYR A 69 15.71 -13.91 -11.82
N ASP A 70 15.02 -14.26 -12.92
CA ASP A 70 15.42 -13.88 -14.29
C ASP A 70 15.47 -12.36 -14.44
N SER A 71 14.54 -11.65 -13.78
CA SER A 71 14.48 -10.19 -13.80
C SER A 71 15.68 -9.56 -13.11
N PHE A 72 16.08 -10.05 -11.94
CA PHE A 72 17.27 -9.56 -11.24
C PHE A 72 18.57 -9.96 -11.95
N GLN A 73 18.64 -11.16 -12.50
CA GLN A 73 19.77 -11.58 -13.33
C GLN A 73 19.93 -10.66 -14.55
N THR A 74 18.84 -10.37 -15.26
CA THR A 74 18.84 -9.45 -16.40
C THR A 74 19.23 -8.03 -15.99
N ALA A 75 18.72 -7.55 -14.86
CA ALA A 75 19.08 -6.22 -14.33
C ALA A 75 20.56 -6.14 -13.95
N HIS A 76 21.13 -7.19 -13.36
CA HIS A 76 22.55 -7.26 -13.04
C HIS A 76 23.42 -7.24 -14.31
N GLU A 77 23.07 -8.02 -15.33
CA GLU A 77 23.76 -8.01 -16.62
C GLU A 77 23.65 -6.66 -17.33
N TYR A 78 22.49 -6.02 -17.26
CA TYR A 78 22.24 -4.68 -17.78
C TYR A 78 23.13 -3.63 -17.10
N GLU A 79 23.24 -3.67 -15.76
CA GLU A 79 24.15 -2.80 -15.02
C GLU A 79 25.61 -3.01 -15.43
N GLN A 80 26.06 -4.25 -15.54
CA GLN A 80 27.43 -4.55 -15.97
C GLN A 80 27.72 -4.04 -17.39
N GLN A 81 26.74 -4.11 -18.31
CA GLN A 81 26.89 -3.56 -19.66
C GLN A 81 27.09 -2.04 -19.61
N TRP A 82 26.28 -1.34 -18.82
CA TRP A 82 26.43 0.09 -18.59
C TRP A 82 27.78 0.45 -17.98
N ASP A 83 28.25 -0.30 -16.98
CA ASP A 83 29.52 -0.04 -16.33
C ASP A 83 30.72 -0.28 -17.25
N ARG A 84 30.68 -1.33 -18.08
CA ARG A 84 31.71 -1.56 -19.12
C ARG A 84 31.75 -0.40 -20.12
N TRP A 85 30.58 0.08 -20.55
CA TRP A 85 30.51 1.21 -21.47
C TRP A 85 30.97 2.51 -20.82
N ARG A 86 30.54 2.83 -19.59
CA ARG A 86 30.98 4.03 -18.84
C ARG A 86 32.48 4.06 -18.59
N LYS A 87 33.13 2.90 -18.41
CA LYS A 87 34.59 2.81 -18.23
C LYS A 87 35.35 2.95 -19.54
N SER A 88 34.88 2.31 -20.62
CA SER A 88 35.65 2.22 -21.87
C SER A 88 35.26 3.25 -22.94
N HIS A 89 34.02 3.75 -22.92
CA HIS A 89 33.38 4.54 -23.97
C HIS A 89 33.50 3.94 -25.37
N ARG A 90 33.64 2.61 -25.47
CA ARG A 90 33.77 1.89 -26.75
C ARG A 90 32.41 1.38 -27.21
N GLY A 91 32.11 1.58 -28.49
CA GLY A 91 30.84 1.17 -29.10
C GLY A 91 29.65 2.04 -28.67
N SER A 92 28.46 1.66 -29.12
CA SER A 92 27.22 2.34 -28.75
C SER A 92 26.87 2.09 -27.27
N PRO A 93 26.28 3.09 -26.57
CA PRO A 93 25.78 2.88 -25.22
C PRO A 93 24.71 1.79 -25.20
N PRO A 94 24.61 0.98 -24.12
CA PRO A 94 23.48 0.10 -23.92
C PRO A 94 22.16 0.86 -24.04
N ARG A 95 21.14 0.21 -24.61
CA ARG A 95 19.81 0.82 -24.72
C ARG A 95 19.23 0.98 -23.32
N ARG A 96 18.75 2.18 -22.99
CA ARG A 96 18.06 2.43 -21.72
C ARG A 96 16.74 1.63 -21.65
N ASP A 97 16.54 0.95 -20.54
CA ASP A 97 15.32 0.22 -20.20
C ASP A 97 14.82 0.69 -18.83
N LEU A 98 13.58 1.21 -18.76
CA LEU A 98 13.03 1.81 -17.54
C LEU A 98 12.66 0.77 -16.48
N GLU A 99 12.33 -0.45 -16.89
CA GLU A 99 12.02 -1.55 -15.96
C GLU A 99 13.33 -2.04 -15.32
N LEU A 100 14.36 -2.24 -16.13
CA LEU A 100 15.68 -2.63 -15.62
C LEU A 100 16.35 -1.51 -14.81
N ASP A 101 16.17 -0.24 -15.18
CA ASP A 101 16.64 0.90 -14.36
C ASP A 101 16.06 0.79 -12.93
N ALA A 102 14.77 0.50 -12.80
CA ALA A 102 14.12 0.36 -11.49
C ALA A 102 14.61 -0.87 -10.70
N LEU A 103 14.94 -1.97 -11.37
CA LEU A 103 15.52 -3.16 -10.71
C LEU A 103 16.98 -2.94 -10.31
N VAL A 104 17.75 -2.19 -11.10
CA VAL A 104 19.12 -1.79 -10.73
C VAL A 104 19.12 -0.90 -9.49
N GLU A 105 18.15 0.01 -9.34
CA GLU A 105 18.00 0.77 -8.09
C GLU A 105 17.80 -0.15 -6.87
N ILE A 106 17.13 -1.29 -7.03
CA ILE A 106 16.98 -2.29 -5.95
C ILE A 106 18.32 -2.98 -5.68
N LEU A 107 19.04 -3.40 -6.73
CA LEU A 107 20.37 -4.02 -6.59
C LEU A 107 21.36 -3.09 -5.86
N ARG A 108 21.21 -1.78 -6.01
CA ARG A 108 22.01 -0.77 -5.31
C ARG A 108 21.50 -0.39 -3.91
N GLY A 109 20.35 -0.90 -3.49
CA GLY A 109 19.71 -0.52 -2.21
C GLY A 109 19.08 0.88 -2.21
N GLU A 110 18.85 1.47 -3.39
CA GLU A 110 18.22 2.78 -3.57
C GLU A 110 16.68 2.69 -3.58
N ARG A 111 16.13 1.50 -3.87
CA ARG A 111 14.68 1.23 -3.93
C ARG A 111 14.29 0.02 -3.09
N TRP A 112 13.26 0.18 -2.26
CA TRP A 112 12.81 -0.85 -1.33
C TRP A 112 11.66 -1.71 -1.88
N ILE A 113 11.79 -3.02 -1.74
CA ILE A 113 10.73 -3.97 -2.10
C ILE A 113 9.69 -4.03 -0.98
N HIS A 114 8.42 -3.85 -1.34
CA HIS A 114 7.29 -4.21 -0.49
C HIS A 114 6.50 -5.32 -1.17
N CYS A 115 6.45 -6.49 -0.56
CA CYS A 115 5.95 -7.69 -1.23
C CYS A 115 4.66 -8.20 -0.59
N HIS A 116 3.59 -8.33 -1.37
CA HIS A 116 2.39 -9.04 -0.96
C HIS A 116 2.69 -10.54 -0.80
N SER A 117 2.40 -11.09 0.36
CA SER A 117 2.73 -12.49 0.68
C SER A 117 1.77 -13.04 1.73
N TYR A 118 1.49 -14.34 1.67
CA TYR A 118 0.75 -15.02 2.74
C TYR A 118 1.53 -16.19 3.30
N ARG A 119 1.96 -17.12 2.43
CA ARG A 119 2.44 -18.43 2.86
C ARG A 119 3.93 -18.52 3.16
N GLN A 120 4.29 -19.38 4.11
CA GLN A 120 5.69 -19.57 4.53
C GLN A 120 6.63 -20.01 3.40
N ASP A 121 6.16 -20.88 2.50
CA ASP A 121 6.97 -21.47 1.44
C ASP A 121 7.41 -20.41 0.42
N GLU A 122 6.48 -19.54 0.05
CA GLU A 122 6.74 -18.43 -0.88
C GLU A 122 7.58 -17.32 -0.24
N ILE A 123 7.36 -17.04 1.05
CA ILE A 123 8.20 -16.11 1.81
C ILE A 123 9.64 -16.60 1.78
N LEU A 124 9.90 -17.86 2.15
CA LEU A 124 11.25 -18.41 2.17
C LEU A 124 11.90 -18.47 0.78
N ALA A 125 11.14 -18.80 -0.26
CA ALA A 125 11.64 -18.79 -1.64
C ALA A 125 12.08 -17.38 -2.07
N LEU A 126 11.27 -16.36 -1.80
CA LEU A 126 11.63 -14.98 -2.09
C LEU A 126 12.86 -14.52 -1.30
N LEU A 127 12.92 -14.79 0.01
CA LEU A 127 14.06 -14.38 0.84
C LEU A 127 15.37 -14.97 0.30
N ARG A 128 15.39 -16.27 -0.01
CA ARG A 128 16.56 -16.94 -0.62
C ARG A 128 16.94 -16.35 -1.98
N THR A 129 15.94 -16.11 -2.84
CA THR A 129 16.19 -15.48 -4.16
C THR A 129 16.85 -14.11 -3.99
N LEU A 130 16.36 -13.28 -3.06
CA LEU A 130 16.92 -11.95 -2.82
C LEU A 130 18.32 -12.00 -2.20
N GLU A 131 18.60 -12.98 -1.34
CA GLU A 131 19.92 -13.20 -0.74
C GLU A 131 21.00 -13.51 -1.78
N GLU A 132 20.66 -14.23 -2.86
CA GLU A 132 21.59 -14.51 -3.98
C GLU A 132 22.05 -13.23 -4.70
N PHE A 133 21.20 -12.19 -4.71
CA PHE A 133 21.53 -10.88 -5.27
C PHE A 133 21.96 -9.86 -4.20
N HIS A 134 22.18 -10.30 -2.95
CA HIS A 134 22.51 -9.44 -1.80
C HIS A 134 21.49 -8.32 -1.55
N ILE A 135 20.21 -8.57 -1.82
CA ILE A 135 19.11 -7.62 -1.62
C ILE A 135 18.46 -7.87 -0.27
N THR A 136 18.31 -6.80 0.53
CA THR A 136 17.48 -6.83 1.74
C THR A 136 16.05 -6.41 1.41
N LEU A 137 15.08 -7.29 1.68
CA LEU A 137 13.66 -7.02 1.54
C LEU A 137 13.21 -5.92 2.51
N GLY A 138 12.41 -4.97 2.02
CA GLY A 138 11.81 -3.93 2.86
C GLY A 138 10.74 -4.52 3.78
N SER A 139 9.56 -4.82 3.23
CA SER A 139 8.45 -5.36 4.02
C SER A 139 7.63 -6.42 3.28
N LEU A 140 7.28 -7.49 3.97
CA LEU A 140 6.23 -8.42 3.57
C LEU A 140 4.87 -7.87 4.02
N GLN A 141 3.88 -7.90 3.14
CA GLN A 141 2.55 -7.35 3.33
C GLN A 141 1.52 -8.47 3.45
N HIS A 142 0.56 -8.27 4.34
CA HIS A 142 -0.47 -9.20 4.81
C HIS A 142 0.07 -10.36 5.64
N ILE A 143 1.08 -11.07 5.12
CA ILE A 143 2.00 -12.01 5.79
C ILE A 143 1.38 -12.91 6.88
N LEU A 144 0.23 -13.52 6.57
CA LEU A 144 -0.56 -14.24 7.57
C LEU A 144 0.09 -15.53 8.11
N GLU A 145 1.06 -16.11 7.42
CA GLU A 145 1.89 -17.23 7.90
C GLU A 145 3.30 -16.79 8.33
N GLY A 146 3.55 -15.49 8.51
CA GLY A 146 4.87 -14.96 8.88
C GLY A 146 5.41 -15.51 10.20
N TYR A 147 4.54 -15.81 11.16
CA TYR A 147 4.90 -16.44 12.43
C TYR A 147 5.62 -17.79 12.30
N LYS A 148 5.42 -18.50 11.18
CA LYS A 148 6.09 -19.79 10.92
C LYS A 148 7.53 -19.62 10.45
N VAL A 149 7.92 -18.41 10.05
CA VAL A 149 9.21 -18.09 9.41
C VAL A 149 9.82 -16.79 9.96
N ALA A 150 9.41 -16.39 11.16
CA ALA A 150 9.80 -15.11 11.76
C ALA A 150 11.31 -15.04 12.04
N ASP A 151 11.93 -16.18 12.34
CA ASP A 151 13.38 -16.34 12.49
C ASP A 151 14.13 -16.03 11.19
N ALA A 152 13.69 -16.62 10.07
CA ALA A 152 14.26 -16.36 8.75
C ALA A 152 14.08 -14.90 8.34
N MET A 153 12.92 -14.30 8.64
CA MET A 153 12.69 -12.88 8.40
C MET A 153 13.63 -11.99 9.22
N ALA A 154 13.80 -12.29 10.51
CA ALA A 154 14.68 -11.54 11.39
C ALA A 154 16.15 -11.65 10.94
N GLN A 155 16.58 -12.84 10.53
CA GLN A 155 17.93 -13.06 9.98
C GLN A 155 18.17 -12.28 8.68
N HIS A 156 17.18 -12.26 7.78
CA HIS A 156 17.25 -11.51 6.53
C HIS A 156 17.20 -9.98 6.75
N GLY A 157 16.57 -9.52 7.84
CA GLY A 157 16.25 -8.11 8.08
C GLY A 157 14.92 -7.67 7.44
N ALA A 158 14.08 -8.62 7.01
CA ALA A 158 12.76 -8.34 6.47
C ALA A 158 11.78 -7.92 7.57
N MET A 159 10.94 -6.94 7.27
CA MET A 159 9.88 -6.48 8.18
C MET A 159 8.51 -7.04 7.75
N GLY A 160 7.51 -7.04 8.65
CA GLY A 160 6.20 -7.61 8.39
C GLY A 160 5.05 -6.64 8.64
N SER A 161 4.15 -6.46 7.67
CA SER A 161 2.90 -5.69 7.82
C SER A 161 1.73 -6.64 7.70
N SER A 162 1.12 -7.03 8.82
CA SER A 162 0.11 -8.09 8.89
C SER A 162 -1.32 -7.54 8.95
N PHE A 163 -2.30 -8.39 8.69
CA PHE A 163 -3.63 -8.21 9.28
C PHE A 163 -3.65 -8.77 10.70
N SER A 164 -4.42 -8.15 11.58
CA SER A 164 -4.59 -8.62 12.97
C SER A 164 -5.61 -9.74 13.07
N ASP A 165 -6.73 -9.65 12.35
CA ASP A 165 -7.78 -10.68 12.37
C ASP A 165 -8.56 -10.92 11.06
N TRP A 166 -8.02 -10.50 9.91
CA TRP A 166 -8.68 -10.69 8.61
C TRP A 166 -8.03 -11.80 7.77
N TRP A 167 -8.70 -12.95 7.67
CA TRP A 167 -8.26 -14.14 6.91
C TRP A 167 -9.44 -15.05 6.52
N ALA A 168 -9.16 -16.31 6.13
CA ALA A 168 -10.13 -17.34 5.74
C ALA A 168 -10.95 -17.07 4.46
N TYR A 169 -10.56 -16.10 3.64
CA TYR A 169 -11.20 -15.83 2.34
C TYR A 169 -10.50 -16.54 1.15
N LYS A 170 -9.37 -17.21 1.38
CA LYS A 170 -8.62 -18.04 0.43
C LYS A 170 -7.96 -19.22 1.12
N PHE A 171 -7.48 -20.18 0.34
CA PHE A 171 -6.74 -21.32 0.87
C PHE A 171 -5.35 -20.92 1.40
N GLU A 172 -4.65 -19.98 0.74
CA GLU A 172 -3.36 -19.45 1.19
C GLU A 172 -3.37 -18.73 2.55
N VAL A 173 -4.54 -18.48 3.12
CA VAL A 173 -4.73 -17.78 4.41
C VAL A 173 -5.46 -18.64 5.45
N TYR A 174 -5.48 -19.96 5.25
CA TYR A 174 -6.25 -20.88 6.10
C TYR A 174 -5.66 -21.06 7.50
N ASP A 175 -4.32 -21.12 7.61
CA ASP A 175 -3.62 -21.30 8.90
C ASP A 175 -3.34 -19.96 9.61
N ALA A 176 -3.96 -18.88 9.16
CA ALA A 176 -3.80 -17.58 9.79
C ALA A 176 -4.33 -17.60 11.24
N ILE A 177 -3.55 -17.02 12.16
CA ILE A 177 -3.90 -16.92 13.58
C ILE A 177 -3.75 -15.47 14.05
N PRO A 178 -4.57 -15.03 15.03
CA PRO A 178 -4.48 -13.66 15.53
C PRO A 178 -3.17 -13.36 16.27
N TYR A 179 -2.43 -14.40 16.66
CA TYR A 179 -1.12 -14.30 17.31
C TYR A 179 0.02 -14.01 16.33
N ASN A 180 -0.24 -14.04 15.02
CA ASN A 180 0.81 -13.93 13.98
C ASN A 180 1.72 -12.71 14.21
N GLY A 181 1.12 -11.52 14.35
CA GLY A 181 1.86 -10.29 14.59
C GLY A 181 2.69 -10.31 15.88
N VAL A 182 2.18 -10.93 16.94
CA VAL A 182 2.88 -10.98 18.23
C VAL A 182 4.03 -11.99 18.19
N LEU A 183 3.83 -13.15 17.58
CA LEU A 183 4.89 -14.14 17.43
C LEU A 183 6.06 -13.60 16.60
N MET A 184 5.77 -12.90 15.49
CA MET A 184 6.79 -12.20 14.71
C MET A 184 7.49 -11.11 15.51
N HIS A 185 6.74 -10.28 16.25
CA HIS A 185 7.31 -9.25 17.11
C HIS A 185 8.26 -9.83 18.16
N ASN A 186 7.85 -10.91 18.83
CA ASN A 186 8.67 -11.60 19.84
C ASN A 186 9.94 -12.22 19.24
N ALA A 187 9.93 -12.57 17.96
CA ALA A 187 11.11 -13.03 17.22
C ALA A 187 12.04 -11.89 16.76
N GLY A 188 11.73 -10.64 17.06
CA GLY A 188 12.54 -9.47 16.71
C GLY A 188 12.22 -8.83 15.37
N VAL A 189 11.13 -9.26 14.69
CA VAL A 189 10.68 -8.64 13.45
C VAL A 189 10.00 -7.29 13.76
N VAL A 190 10.26 -6.27 12.95
CA VAL A 190 9.49 -5.01 13.00
C VAL A 190 8.11 -5.26 12.37
N VAL A 191 7.09 -5.37 13.22
CA VAL A 191 5.72 -5.69 12.82
C VAL A 191 4.82 -4.46 12.81
N SER A 192 4.04 -4.29 11.76
CA SER A 192 2.95 -3.31 11.68
C SER A 192 1.62 -4.00 11.36
N PHE A 193 0.51 -3.29 11.59
CA PHE A 193 -0.81 -3.70 11.11
C PHE A 193 -1.32 -2.75 10.03
N ASN A 194 -1.86 -3.33 8.96
CA ASN A 194 -2.55 -2.61 7.90
C ASN A 194 -3.99 -3.13 7.75
N SER A 195 -4.85 -2.38 7.06
CA SER A 195 -6.26 -2.75 6.88
C SER A 195 -6.59 -3.29 5.49
N ASP A 196 -5.86 -2.85 4.46
CA ASP A 196 -6.23 -3.01 3.02
C ASP A 196 -7.69 -2.59 2.71
N ASP A 197 -8.26 -1.74 3.56
CA ASP A 197 -9.65 -1.30 3.51
C ASP A 197 -9.76 0.16 3.97
N ALA A 198 -10.55 0.94 3.23
CA ALA A 198 -10.68 2.38 3.44
C ALA A 198 -11.43 2.74 4.73
N GLU A 199 -12.34 1.88 5.18
CA GLU A 199 -13.09 2.09 6.42
C GLU A 199 -12.23 1.69 7.63
N LEU A 200 -11.68 0.48 7.59
CA LEU A 200 -10.89 -0.07 8.69
C LEU A 200 -9.58 0.70 8.88
N ALA A 201 -9.06 1.36 7.84
CA ALA A 201 -7.91 2.28 7.95
C ALA A 201 -8.15 3.39 9.00
N ARG A 202 -9.41 3.75 9.27
CA ARG A 202 -9.78 4.77 10.27
C ARG A 202 -9.81 4.22 11.71
N HIS A 203 -9.68 2.91 11.87
CA HIS A 203 -9.79 2.18 13.14
C HIS A 203 -8.56 1.33 13.44
N LEU A 204 -7.39 1.66 12.87
CA LEU A 204 -6.14 0.91 13.08
C LEU A 204 -5.72 0.87 14.56
N ASN A 205 -6.15 1.82 15.39
CA ASN A 205 -5.97 1.75 16.85
C ASN A 205 -6.66 0.52 17.46
N HIS A 206 -7.80 0.07 16.92
CA HIS A 206 -8.43 -1.18 17.34
C HIS A 206 -7.65 -2.41 16.85
N GLU A 207 -7.07 -2.33 15.65
CA GLU A 207 -6.17 -3.38 15.15
C GLU A 207 -4.95 -3.54 16.06
N ALA A 208 -4.33 -2.45 16.49
CA ALA A 208 -3.27 -2.46 17.50
C ALA A 208 -3.73 -3.07 18.83
N ALA A 209 -4.94 -2.74 19.31
CA ALA A 209 -5.48 -3.29 20.55
C ALA A 209 -5.62 -4.83 20.52
N LYS A 210 -5.76 -5.45 19.33
CA LYS A 210 -5.80 -6.91 19.19
C LYS A 210 -4.47 -7.56 19.56
N ALA A 211 -3.32 -6.90 19.37
CA ALA A 211 -2.04 -7.42 19.84
C ALA A 211 -1.99 -7.54 21.37
N VAL A 212 -2.61 -6.60 22.09
CA VAL A 212 -2.78 -6.67 23.55
C VAL A 212 -3.67 -7.86 23.92
N LYS A 213 -4.83 -7.98 23.26
CA LYS A 213 -5.83 -9.03 23.55
C LYS A 213 -5.28 -10.44 23.33
N TYR A 214 -4.63 -10.68 22.19
CA TYR A 214 -4.22 -12.03 21.82
C TYR A 214 -2.87 -12.39 22.42
N GLY A 215 -1.87 -11.53 22.34
CA GLY A 215 -0.51 -11.89 22.75
C GLY A 215 0.03 -11.15 23.98
N GLY A 216 -0.80 -10.37 24.68
CA GLY A 216 -0.39 -9.68 25.90
C GLY A 216 0.68 -8.59 25.68
N VAL A 217 0.81 -8.08 24.45
CA VAL A 217 1.75 -7.01 24.14
C VAL A 217 1.38 -5.78 24.98
N PRO A 218 2.33 -5.13 25.68
CA PRO A 218 2.06 -3.90 26.42
C PRO A 218 1.43 -2.83 25.54
N ALA A 219 0.48 -2.06 26.08
CA ALA A 219 -0.30 -1.09 25.29
C ALA A 219 0.56 -0.08 24.51
N GLU A 220 1.67 0.36 25.09
CA GLU A 220 2.62 1.27 24.43
C GLU A 220 3.32 0.62 23.23
N GLU A 221 3.72 -0.65 23.34
CA GLU A 221 4.33 -1.41 22.25
C GLU A 221 3.31 -1.74 21.17
N ALA A 222 2.08 -2.12 21.56
CA ALA A 222 1.00 -2.39 20.64
C ALA A 222 0.66 -1.15 19.79
N LEU A 223 0.67 0.04 20.38
CA LEU A 223 0.43 1.28 19.64
C LEU A 223 1.48 1.52 18.53
N LYS A 224 2.72 1.06 18.72
CA LYS A 224 3.78 1.17 17.69
C LYS A 224 3.45 0.40 16.42
N PHE A 225 2.61 -0.64 16.48
CA PHE A 225 2.23 -1.44 15.31
C PHE A 225 1.48 -0.61 14.27
N VAL A 226 0.92 0.54 14.66
CA VAL A 226 0.18 1.45 13.77
C VAL A 226 0.75 2.87 13.76
N THR A 227 1.92 3.08 14.36
CA THR A 227 2.62 4.38 14.38
C THR A 227 4.10 4.23 13.97
N LEU A 228 4.98 3.89 14.91
CA LEU A 228 6.42 3.87 14.69
C LEU A 228 6.87 2.74 13.75
N ASN A 229 6.29 1.55 13.85
CA ASN A 229 6.69 0.40 13.03
C ASN A 229 6.34 0.57 11.55
N PRO A 230 5.15 1.04 11.14
CA PRO A 230 4.93 1.37 9.72
C PRO A 230 5.82 2.53 9.25
N ALA A 231 6.16 3.51 10.11
CA ALA A 231 7.14 4.55 9.76
C ALA A 231 8.54 3.96 9.47
N LYS A 232 9.01 3.00 10.28
CA LYS A 232 10.26 2.26 10.03
C LYS A 232 10.23 1.44 8.75
N GLN A 233 9.07 0.83 8.45
CA GLN A 233 8.88 0.06 7.21
C GLN A 233 8.91 0.92 5.96
N LEU A 234 8.45 2.17 6.08
CA LEU A 234 8.51 3.19 5.04
C LEU A 234 9.80 4.02 5.08
N ARG A 235 10.70 3.77 6.05
CA ARG A 235 11.98 4.47 6.25
C ARG A 235 11.83 5.98 6.46
N ILE A 236 10.77 6.38 7.17
CA ILE A 236 10.45 7.78 7.51
C ILE A 236 10.30 7.97 9.02
N ASP A 237 10.77 7.02 9.83
CA ASP A 237 10.68 7.05 11.29
C ASP A 237 11.50 8.17 11.95
N THR A 238 12.45 8.76 11.23
CA THR A 238 13.14 9.98 11.64
C THR A 238 12.25 11.23 11.57
N LEU A 239 11.13 11.16 10.84
CA LEU A 239 10.23 12.29 10.58
C LEU A 239 8.85 12.11 11.18
N VAL A 240 8.35 10.87 11.35
CA VAL A 240 6.99 10.58 11.85
C VAL A 240 6.95 9.32 12.71
N GLY A 241 5.79 9.03 13.31
CA GLY A 241 5.52 7.77 14.02
C GLY A 241 5.80 7.81 15.52
N SER A 242 6.41 8.88 16.04
CA SER A 242 6.52 9.18 17.48
C SER A 242 6.52 10.68 17.74
N LEU A 243 6.27 11.08 18.99
CA LEU A 243 6.29 12.47 19.43
C LEU A 243 7.66 12.82 20.02
N GLU A 244 8.57 13.24 19.16
CA GLU A 244 9.94 13.62 19.50
C GLU A 244 10.30 14.97 18.86
N PRO A 245 11.15 15.80 19.51
CA PRO A 245 11.64 17.04 18.89
C PRO A 245 12.28 16.78 17.52
N GLY A 246 11.94 17.62 16.54
CA GLY A 246 12.45 17.52 15.16
C GLY A 246 11.57 16.70 14.21
N LYS A 247 10.60 15.92 14.72
CA LYS A 247 9.62 15.21 13.88
C LYS A 247 8.48 16.13 13.44
N HIS A 248 7.77 15.73 12.38
CA HIS A 248 6.56 16.41 11.96
C HIS A 248 5.53 16.41 13.10
N ALA A 249 4.82 17.52 13.25
CA ALA A 249 3.76 17.67 14.24
C ALA A 249 2.47 16.94 13.80
N ASP A 250 2.55 15.61 13.74
CA ASP A 250 1.47 14.71 13.42
C ASP A 250 1.00 14.01 14.69
N PHE A 251 -0.21 14.32 15.15
CA PHE A 251 -0.73 13.75 16.38
C PHE A 251 -2.26 13.75 16.40
N VAL A 252 -2.80 12.98 17.33
CA VAL A 252 -4.24 12.83 17.52
C VAL A 252 -4.57 13.13 18.97
N ILE A 253 -5.60 13.94 19.19
CA ILE A 253 -6.17 14.17 20.50
C ILE A 253 -7.31 13.17 20.69
N TRP A 254 -7.18 12.32 21.69
CA TRP A 254 -8.17 11.30 22.03
C TRP A 254 -8.89 11.67 23.32
N SER A 255 -10.17 11.33 23.41
CA SER A 255 -10.97 11.51 24.64
C SER A 255 -10.55 10.58 25.80
N GLY A 256 -9.61 9.67 25.56
CA GLY A 256 -9.15 8.65 26.49
C GLY A 256 -8.01 7.81 25.89
N PRO A 257 -7.66 6.66 26.49
CA PRO A 257 -6.62 5.78 25.96
C PRO A 257 -6.89 5.35 24.50
N PRO A 258 -5.94 5.52 23.56
CA PRO A 258 -6.20 5.30 22.13
C PRO A 258 -6.61 3.87 21.76
N LEU A 259 -6.17 2.85 22.52
CA LEU A 259 -6.50 1.45 22.26
C LEU A 259 -7.86 1.01 22.85
N SER A 260 -8.57 1.90 23.56
CA SER A 260 -9.91 1.60 24.06
C SER A 260 -10.97 1.80 22.98
N THR A 261 -11.91 0.87 22.88
CA THR A 261 -13.08 0.96 22.00
C THR A 261 -14.08 2.04 22.43
N LEU A 262 -13.93 2.60 23.64
CA LEU A 262 -14.76 3.69 24.15
C LEU A 262 -14.19 5.07 23.82
N SER A 263 -12.91 5.14 23.44
CA SER A 263 -12.24 6.39 23.10
C SER A 263 -12.69 6.90 21.74
N ARG A 264 -12.73 8.22 21.61
CA ARG A 264 -13.06 8.90 20.35
C ARG A 264 -11.91 9.80 19.96
N CYS A 265 -11.63 9.86 18.66
CA CYS A 265 -10.75 10.88 18.11
C CYS A 265 -11.47 12.24 18.21
N GLU A 266 -10.92 13.15 18.98
CA GLU A 266 -11.43 14.52 19.12
C GLU A 266 -10.82 15.43 18.05
N GLN A 267 -9.52 15.28 17.80
CA GLN A 267 -8.81 16.06 16.78
C GLN A 267 -7.69 15.28 16.09
N THR A 268 -7.45 15.56 14.81
CA THR A 268 -6.31 15.04 14.04
C THR A 268 -5.48 16.19 13.49
N TRP A 269 -4.18 16.16 13.76
CA TRP A 269 -3.22 17.16 13.35
C TRP A 269 -2.19 16.55 12.40
N ILE A 270 -1.90 17.25 11.31
CA ILE A 270 -0.90 16.87 10.30
C ILE A 270 -0.08 18.12 9.99
N ASP A 271 1.26 18.02 10.07
CA ASP A 271 2.17 19.15 9.87
C ASP A 271 1.81 20.37 10.75
N GLY A 272 1.31 20.13 11.97
CA GLY A 272 0.87 21.18 12.90
C GLY A 272 -0.43 21.89 12.49
N ARG A 273 -1.14 21.40 11.47
CA ARG A 273 -2.45 21.91 11.06
C ARG A 273 -3.55 20.97 11.51
N ASN A 274 -4.63 21.53 12.04
CA ASN A 274 -5.82 20.77 12.40
C ASN A 274 -6.61 20.39 11.13
N TYR A 275 -6.69 19.09 10.83
CA TYR A 275 -7.41 18.54 9.69
C TYR A 275 -8.78 17.98 10.06
N PHE A 276 -8.99 17.65 11.33
CA PHE A 276 -10.24 17.13 11.83
C PHE A 276 -10.46 17.63 13.25
N ASP A 277 -11.63 18.19 13.51
CA ASP A 277 -12.13 18.51 14.84
C ASP A 277 -13.57 18.01 14.97
N LEU A 278 -13.83 17.22 16.01
CA LEU A 278 -15.13 16.57 16.22
C LEU A 278 -16.29 17.57 16.34
N LYS A 279 -16.07 18.73 16.97
CA LYS A 279 -17.12 19.77 17.11
C LYS A 279 -17.36 20.46 15.78
N GLN A 280 -16.30 20.75 15.03
CA GLN A 280 -16.41 21.34 13.70
C GLN A 280 -17.12 20.40 12.72
N ASP A 281 -16.78 19.10 12.73
CA ASP A 281 -17.44 18.08 11.89
C ASP A 281 -18.94 17.99 12.17
N GLN A 282 -19.36 18.04 13.44
CA GLN A 282 -20.79 18.06 13.79
C GLN A 282 -21.53 19.26 13.16
N GLN A 283 -20.93 20.44 13.17
CA GLN A 283 -21.50 21.64 12.56
C GLN A 283 -21.55 21.51 11.02
N LEU A 284 -20.50 20.98 10.40
CA LEU A 284 -20.44 20.76 8.95
C LEU A 284 -21.49 19.75 8.48
N ARG A 285 -21.69 18.65 9.22
CA ARG A 285 -22.75 17.66 8.92
C ARG A 285 -24.14 18.27 9.01
N GLN A 286 -24.38 19.16 9.96
CA GLN A 286 -25.65 19.88 10.05
C GLN A 286 -25.84 20.80 8.84
N ARG A 287 -24.83 21.62 8.51
CA ARG A 287 -24.83 22.49 7.33
C ARG A 287 -25.11 21.71 6.04
N ASP A 288 -24.44 20.58 5.86
CA ASP A 288 -24.56 19.76 4.65
C ASP A 288 -25.93 19.09 4.54
N ARG A 289 -26.54 18.71 5.68
CA ARG A 289 -27.93 18.23 5.73
C ARG A 289 -28.91 19.32 5.31
N GLU A 290 -28.74 20.54 5.82
CA GLU A 290 -29.58 21.68 5.47
C GLU A 290 -29.42 22.06 3.98
N LEU A 291 -28.19 22.07 3.47
CA LEU A 291 -27.88 22.30 2.06
C LEU A 291 -28.51 21.23 1.17
N LYS A 292 -28.34 19.94 1.51
CA LYS A 292 -28.95 18.82 0.79
C LYS A 292 -30.47 18.99 0.72
N ASN A 293 -31.13 19.31 1.83
CA ASN A 293 -32.58 19.54 1.85
C ASN A 293 -32.98 20.71 0.95
N ARG A 294 -32.23 21.82 0.97
CA ARG A 294 -32.48 22.97 0.10
C ARG A 294 -32.33 22.63 -1.39
N LEU A 295 -31.30 21.85 -1.75
CA LEU A 295 -31.07 21.40 -3.12
C LEU A 295 -32.18 20.46 -3.59
N ILE A 296 -32.64 19.54 -2.75
CA ILE A 296 -33.79 18.67 -3.04
C ILE A 296 -35.05 19.49 -3.29
N GLN A 297 -35.36 20.47 -2.41
CA GLN A 297 -36.53 21.33 -2.58
C GLN A 297 -36.44 22.18 -3.86
N LYS A 298 -35.24 22.66 -4.22
CA LYS A 298 -35.02 23.38 -5.48
C LYS A 298 -35.21 22.46 -6.70
N ALA A 299 -34.75 21.22 -6.63
CA ALA A 299 -34.96 20.23 -7.69
C ALA A 299 -36.44 19.88 -7.87
N LEU A 300 -37.21 19.76 -6.77
CA LEU A 300 -38.65 19.51 -6.81
C LEU A 300 -39.49 20.70 -7.30
N ARG A 301 -38.98 21.93 -7.16
CA ARG A 301 -39.66 23.17 -7.57
C ARG A 301 -39.30 23.66 -8.98
N GLY A 302 -38.27 23.09 -9.61
CA GLY A 302 -37.95 23.40 -11.00
C GLY A 302 -38.92 22.68 -11.93
N ASP A 303 -39.46 23.37 -12.93
CA ASP A 303 -40.44 22.87 -13.92
C ASP A 303 -39.89 21.82 -14.92
N GLY A 304 -38.86 21.06 -14.53
CA GLY A 304 -38.34 19.95 -15.32
C GLY A 304 -38.95 18.63 -14.85
N PRO A 305 -39.29 17.69 -15.76
CA PRO A 305 -39.80 16.38 -15.35
C PRO A 305 -38.80 15.70 -14.43
N MET A 306 -39.30 15.13 -13.32
CA MET A 306 -38.49 14.25 -12.48
C MET A 306 -38.09 13.04 -13.31
N LEU A 307 -36.78 12.84 -13.48
CA LEU A 307 -36.22 11.67 -14.14
C LEU A 307 -36.45 10.46 -13.25
N ASN A 308 -36.90 9.36 -13.85
CA ASN A 308 -37.00 8.08 -13.18
C ASN A 308 -35.59 7.53 -12.85
N PRO A 309 -35.47 6.58 -11.91
CA PRO A 309 -34.20 5.90 -11.66
C PRO A 309 -33.63 5.31 -12.96
N GLY A 310 -32.52 5.84 -13.46
CA GLY A 310 -31.88 5.44 -14.72
C GLY A 310 -32.10 6.39 -15.91
N GLU A 311 -32.94 7.41 -15.79
CA GLU A 311 -33.06 8.47 -16.80
C GLU A 311 -32.05 9.61 -16.54
N SER A 312 -31.40 10.11 -17.60
CA SER A 312 -30.47 11.25 -17.57
C SER A 312 -30.99 12.37 -18.48
N ASN A 313 -31.13 13.59 -17.94
CA ASN A 313 -31.39 14.78 -18.76
C ASN A 313 -30.06 15.22 -19.37
N SER A 314 -29.88 14.90 -20.65
CA SER A 314 -28.72 15.18 -21.51
C SER A 314 -27.53 14.22 -21.40
N THR A 315 -26.96 13.95 -22.58
CA THR A 315 -25.63 13.40 -22.78
C THR A 315 -24.64 14.16 -21.91
N GLU A 316 -23.95 13.46 -20.99
CA GLU A 316 -22.95 14.02 -20.06
C GLU A 316 -21.93 14.98 -20.72
N GLU A 317 -21.75 14.87 -22.03
CA GLU A 317 -20.91 15.70 -22.90
C GLU A 317 -21.22 17.22 -22.87
N VAL A 318 -22.44 17.64 -22.51
CA VAL A 318 -22.82 19.07 -22.52
C VAL A 318 -22.51 19.77 -21.19
N LEU A 319 -22.57 19.03 -20.07
CA LEU A 319 -22.32 19.57 -18.73
C LEU A 319 -20.82 19.67 -18.41
N TRP A 320 -20.03 18.85 -19.10
CA TRP A 320 -18.57 18.86 -19.05
C TRP A 320 -18.07 18.95 -20.49
N PRO A 321 -17.72 20.14 -21.01
CA PRO A 321 -17.01 20.19 -22.27
C PRO A 321 -15.70 19.42 -22.08
N ARG A 322 -15.68 18.16 -22.54
CA ARG A 322 -14.47 17.36 -22.65
C ARG A 322 -13.68 17.97 -23.79
N VAL A 323 -12.96 19.06 -23.49
CA VAL A 323 -11.78 19.39 -24.26
C VAL A 323 -10.77 18.33 -23.88
N ASP A 324 -10.85 17.20 -24.57
CA ASP A 324 -9.86 16.16 -24.47
C ASP A 324 -8.59 16.67 -25.16
N ILE A 325 -7.71 17.26 -24.36
CA ILE A 325 -6.41 17.76 -24.81
C ILE A 325 -5.43 16.58 -25.06
N PHE A 326 -5.82 15.33 -24.77
CA PHE A 326 -4.93 14.16 -24.76
C PHE A 326 -5.34 13.01 -25.69
N CYS A 327 -6.60 12.86 -26.13
CA CYS A 327 -7.02 11.80 -27.06
C CYS A 327 -7.06 12.27 -28.52
N ARG A 328 -5.91 12.70 -29.05
CA ARG A 328 -5.68 12.77 -30.52
C ARG A 328 -4.97 11.55 -31.09
N ALA A 329 -4.97 10.42 -30.38
CA ALA A 329 -4.34 9.19 -30.85
C ALA A 329 -5.25 7.99 -30.63
N SER A 330 -6.38 7.92 -31.34
CA SER A 330 -7.04 6.67 -31.77
C SER A 330 -8.30 6.97 -32.58
N ASN A 331 -8.18 6.94 -33.92
CA ASN A 331 -9.30 6.96 -34.86
C ASN A 331 -10.05 5.62 -34.83
N HIS A 332 -11.09 5.48 -34.02
CA HIS A 332 -12.12 4.47 -34.27
C HIS A 332 -13.39 5.14 -34.82
N ARG A 333 -13.38 5.33 -36.15
CA ARG A 333 -14.60 5.60 -36.93
C ARG A 333 -15.35 4.29 -37.16
N GLN A 334 -16.61 4.29 -36.73
CA GLN A 334 -17.83 3.71 -37.32
C GLN A 334 -17.74 2.39 -38.12
N GLY A 335 -18.54 1.41 -37.67
CA GLY A 335 -19.18 0.38 -38.49
C GLY A 335 -20.67 0.32 -38.13
N ARG A 336 -21.52 0.20 -39.15
CA ARG A 336 -22.99 0.37 -39.18
C ARG A 336 -23.77 -0.56 -38.25
#